data_AF-A0A177ST21-F1
#
_entry.id   AF-A0A177ST21-F1
#
_cell.length_a   1.000
_cell.length_b   1.000
_cell.length_c   1.000
_cell.angle_alpha   90.00
_cell.angle_beta   90.00
_cell.angle_gamma   90.00
#
_symmetry.space_group_name_H-M   'P 1'
#
loop_
_entity.id
_entity.type
_entity.pdbx_description
1 polymer ?
#
loop_
_entity_poly.entity_id
_entity_poly.type
_entity_poly.pdbx_seq_one_letter_code
_entity_poly.pdbx_strand_id
1 'polypeptide(L)'
;MQSIYLNLGCPDHPRQGFFNIDLEAAHADYQLDPGAALPWERGTVPGIYSAHLLERLNRNQGIRLLLECRRVLQPGGVLRLVTSDLQALVEDYVADRVHPETPGIGRGERLNRALRQHAWTWDRDDLTRVCKMVGLVPVDGIVAGHSSDANLGGLESAAAGRVVLEFRKPQRQLAADAEPLVSIVMPTYRTEHLHQALESALNQTYRNIEVLVCDDCPSDAIETIVADYARFDPRLRYVRNPDAGKDIGRLNHVLCMQQARGEYIKFLNDDDLLDIECVERLLGTFRDYPDITLATSKRQRIDGFGAPLADIPATQAPVAADSMIEGLSMGTALMLSQLNFIGEPSTVMFRRDDMIDVTPDFMSVDQQPIAWASDVAIFLNLALRGNTVYLVRPLSSFRIHGEQTQVVFGAAAQGESRRCWGIMKDFWTRHEFDKPL
;
A
#
# COMPACT_ATOMS: atom_id res chain seq x y z
N MET A 1 23.00 9.66 21.98
CA MET A 1 23.19 8.20 21.87
C MET A 1 23.70 7.92 20.47
N GLN A 2 24.69 7.04 20.32
CA GLN A 2 25.13 6.59 19.00
C GLN A 2 24.00 5.76 18.37
N SER A 3 23.66 6.04 17.11
CA SER A 3 22.60 5.29 16.42
C SER A 3 23.00 3.82 16.28
N ILE A 4 22.09 2.90 16.61
CA ILE A 4 22.35 1.46 16.61
C ILE A 4 21.78 0.84 15.35
N TYR A 5 22.66 0.23 14.54
CA TYR A 5 22.26 -0.58 13.38
C TYR A 5 21.91 -2.01 13.83
N LEU A 6 21.02 -2.68 13.09
CA LEU A 6 20.66 -4.07 13.38
C LEU A 6 21.34 -5.03 12.40
N ASN A 7 21.86 -6.14 12.94
CA ASN A 7 22.39 -7.26 12.18
C ASN A 7 21.51 -8.48 12.43
N LEU A 8 20.73 -8.88 11.43
CA LEU A 8 19.77 -9.99 11.51
C LEU A 8 20.35 -11.24 10.83
N GLY A 9 20.43 -12.34 11.57
CA GLY A 9 21.06 -13.58 11.11
C GLY A 9 22.58 -13.51 11.24
N CYS A 10 23.08 -13.93 12.39
CA CYS A 10 24.48 -13.82 12.79
C CYS A 10 25.05 -15.09 13.45
N PRO A 11 24.64 -16.32 13.05
CA PRO A 11 24.92 -17.52 13.84
C PRO A 11 26.43 -17.73 14.06
N ASP A 12 27.28 -17.33 13.11
CA ASP A 12 28.74 -17.45 13.22
C ASP A 12 29.49 -16.11 13.02
N HIS A 13 28.77 -15.00 12.80
CA HIS A 13 29.35 -13.71 12.37
C HIS A 13 28.67 -12.51 13.05
N PRO A 14 28.76 -12.37 14.39
CA PRO A 14 28.33 -11.15 15.05
C PRO A 14 29.15 -9.96 14.54
N ARG A 15 28.50 -8.81 14.38
CA ARG A 15 29.10 -7.60 13.84
C ARG A 15 29.34 -6.58 14.95
N GLN A 16 30.58 -6.15 15.08
CA GLN A 16 30.93 -5.06 15.96
C GLN A 16 30.25 -3.76 15.52
N GLY A 17 29.65 -3.03 16.46
CA GLY A 17 28.93 -1.78 16.18
C GLY A 17 27.46 -1.98 15.74
N PHE A 18 27.01 -3.23 15.66
CA PHE A 18 25.62 -3.59 15.42
C PHE A 18 25.02 -4.23 16.66
N PHE A 19 23.70 -4.18 16.77
CA PHE A 19 22.95 -5.06 17.65
C PHE A 19 22.59 -6.33 16.88
N ASN A 20 23.05 -7.47 17.39
CA ASN A 20 23.00 -8.75 16.70
C ASN A 20 21.77 -9.56 17.12
N ILE A 21 20.99 -9.99 16.14
CA ILE A 21 19.73 -10.71 16.34
C ILE A 21 19.76 -12.00 15.53
N ASP A 22 19.45 -13.12 16.15
CA ASP A 22 19.36 -14.43 15.49
C ASP A 22 18.23 -15.27 16.09
N LEU A 23 17.91 -16.40 15.47
CA LEU A 23 17.02 -17.43 16.06
C LEU A 23 17.73 -18.22 17.18
N GLU A 24 19.07 -18.20 17.19
CA GLU A 24 19.90 -18.89 18.17
C GLU A 24 20.65 -17.92 19.09
N ALA A 25 20.63 -18.19 20.40
CA ALA A 25 21.22 -17.29 21.40
C ALA A 25 22.76 -17.32 21.46
N ALA A 26 23.42 -18.33 20.88
CA ALA A 26 24.84 -18.60 21.12
C ALA A 26 25.77 -17.44 20.71
N HIS A 27 25.35 -16.61 19.75
CA HIS A 27 26.16 -15.52 19.18
C HIS A 27 25.36 -14.23 18.93
N ALA A 28 24.15 -14.11 19.46
CA ALA A 28 23.27 -12.96 19.30
C ALA A 28 23.12 -12.17 20.60
N ASP A 29 22.96 -10.85 20.48
CA ASP A 29 22.59 -9.98 21.60
C ASP A 29 21.10 -10.19 22.00
N TYR A 30 20.28 -10.66 21.04
CA TYR A 30 18.88 -11.03 21.25
C TYR A 30 18.48 -12.25 20.43
N GLN A 31 17.76 -13.17 21.07
CA GLN A 31 17.13 -14.30 20.40
C GLN A 31 15.74 -13.90 19.90
N LEU A 32 15.55 -13.93 18.59
CA LEU A 32 14.28 -13.67 17.93
C LEU A 32 13.40 -14.93 17.94
N ASP A 33 12.23 -14.82 18.55
CA ASP A 33 11.16 -15.79 18.37
C ASP A 33 10.55 -15.63 16.96
N PRO A 34 10.51 -16.68 16.13
CA PRO A 34 9.97 -16.59 14.77
C PRO A 34 8.55 -16.01 14.71
N GLY A 35 8.40 -14.86 14.06
CA GLY A 35 7.13 -14.16 13.89
C GLY A 35 6.78 -13.14 14.98
N ALA A 36 7.60 -13.01 16.02
CA ALA A 36 7.47 -11.97 17.03
C ALA A 36 8.01 -10.61 16.54
N ALA A 37 7.52 -9.53 17.15
CA ALA A 37 8.02 -8.17 16.93
C ALA A 37 9.50 -8.00 17.29
N LEU A 38 10.18 -7.12 16.55
CA LEU A 38 11.52 -6.66 16.91
C LEU A 38 11.44 -5.74 18.15
N PRO A 39 12.29 -5.91 19.18
CA PRO A 39 12.27 -5.11 20.41
C PRO A 39 12.84 -3.69 20.23
N TRP A 40 12.44 -2.99 19.17
CA TRP A 40 12.76 -1.58 18.91
C TRP A 40 11.49 -0.76 18.75
N GLU A 41 11.60 0.50 19.12
CA GLU A 41 10.59 1.50 18.83
C GLU A 41 10.49 1.76 17.32
N ARG A 42 9.31 2.22 16.90
CA ARG A 42 9.06 2.58 15.50
C ARG A 42 9.97 3.75 15.11
N GLY A 43 10.62 3.65 13.95
CA GLY A 43 11.30 4.80 13.37
C GLY A 43 12.65 5.17 13.99
N THR A 44 13.29 4.28 14.75
CA THR A 44 14.53 4.58 15.48
C THR A 44 15.80 4.00 14.87
N VAL A 45 15.67 3.04 13.95
CA VAL A 45 16.81 2.30 13.38
C VAL A 45 17.26 2.95 12.07
N PRO A 46 18.54 3.36 11.92
CA PRO A 46 19.04 3.97 10.70
C PRO A 46 19.24 2.97 9.56
N GLY A 47 19.64 1.74 9.88
CA GLY A 47 19.81 0.70 8.89
C GLY A 47 19.85 -0.70 9.48
N ILE A 48 19.50 -1.67 8.64
CA ILE A 48 19.40 -3.09 8.97
C ILE A 48 20.18 -3.86 7.91
N TYR A 49 21.11 -4.70 8.35
CA TYR A 49 21.70 -5.75 7.52
C TYR A 49 21.05 -7.08 7.91
N SER A 50 20.57 -7.84 6.94
CA SER A 50 20.03 -9.20 7.16
C SER A 50 20.69 -10.19 6.24
N ALA A 51 21.33 -11.22 6.80
CA ALA A 51 21.90 -12.34 6.05
C ALA A 51 21.59 -13.65 6.78
N HIS A 52 21.29 -14.74 6.09
CA HIS A 52 21.14 -16.06 6.74
C HIS A 52 19.99 -16.21 7.73
N LEU A 53 19.04 -15.27 7.74
CA LEU A 53 17.85 -15.31 8.59
C LEU A 53 16.58 -15.61 7.77
N LEU A 54 16.37 -14.89 6.67
CA LEU A 54 15.13 -14.97 5.88
C LEU A 54 14.88 -16.37 5.31
N GLU A 55 15.92 -17.07 4.90
CA GLU A 55 15.82 -18.44 4.39
C GLU A 55 15.51 -19.49 5.47
N ARG A 56 15.70 -19.16 6.75
CA ARG A 56 15.39 -20.01 7.91
C ARG A 56 13.95 -19.82 8.42
N LEU A 57 13.26 -18.80 7.92
CA LEU A 57 11.87 -18.51 8.25
C LEU A 57 10.94 -19.07 7.19
N ASN A 58 9.75 -19.54 7.59
CA ASN A 58 8.73 -19.81 6.60
C ASN A 58 8.25 -18.50 5.95
N ARG A 59 7.52 -18.59 4.85
CA ARG A 59 7.10 -17.43 4.06
C ARG A 59 6.40 -16.34 4.88
N ASN A 60 5.46 -16.69 5.76
CA ASN A 60 4.70 -15.72 6.55
C ASN A 60 5.55 -15.07 7.64
N GLN A 61 6.41 -15.86 8.30
CA GLN A 61 7.39 -15.34 9.25
C GLN A 61 8.37 -14.36 8.58
N GLY A 62 8.82 -14.65 7.35
CA GLY A 62 9.64 -13.75 6.56
C GLY A 62 8.92 -12.43 6.23
N ILE A 63 7.66 -12.47 5.80
CA ILE A 63 6.85 -11.28 5.55
C ILE A 63 6.69 -10.44 6.82
N ARG A 64 6.40 -11.08 7.96
CA ARG A 64 6.28 -10.41 9.27
C ARG A 64 7.58 -9.76 9.69
N LEU A 65 8.72 -10.44 9.51
CA LEU A 65 10.03 -9.84 9.77
C LEU A 65 10.26 -8.60 8.89
N LEU A 66 9.87 -8.62 7.61
CA LEU A 66 10.00 -7.45 6.72
C LEU A 66 9.10 -6.29 7.14
N LEU A 67 7.87 -6.56 7.60
CA LEU A 67 7.00 -5.54 8.23
C LEU A 67 7.67 -4.91 9.45
N GLU A 68 8.29 -5.73 10.30
CA GLU A 68 8.99 -5.27 11.50
C GLU A 68 10.25 -4.47 11.19
N CYS A 69 11.08 -4.95 10.25
CA CYS A 69 12.21 -4.19 9.72
C CYS A 69 11.77 -2.80 9.26
N ARG A 70 10.68 -2.74 8.48
CA ARG A 70 10.12 -1.46 8.05
C ARG A 70 9.60 -0.62 9.23
N ARG A 71 8.92 -1.23 10.21
CA ARG A 71 8.38 -0.52 11.38
C ARG A 71 9.50 0.18 12.14
N VAL A 72 10.58 -0.53 12.45
CA VAL A 72 11.69 -0.01 13.27
C VAL A 72 12.61 0.94 12.51
N LEU A 73 12.72 0.81 11.19
CA LEU A 73 13.49 1.74 10.36
C LEU A 73 12.95 3.18 10.47
N GLN A 74 13.86 4.14 10.63
CA GLN A 74 13.56 5.57 10.49
C GLN A 74 13.20 5.93 9.05
N PRO A 75 12.47 7.04 8.79
CA PRO A 75 12.29 7.55 7.43
C PRO A 75 13.64 7.74 6.73
N GLY A 76 13.76 7.21 5.51
CA GLY A 76 15.02 7.20 4.75
C GLY A 76 16.01 6.11 5.17
N GLY A 77 15.74 5.33 6.22
CA GLY A 77 16.61 4.23 6.66
C GLY A 77 16.66 3.07 5.66
N VAL A 78 17.75 2.31 5.70
CA VAL A 78 18.12 1.31 4.69
C VAL A 78 17.98 -0.11 5.22
N LEU A 79 17.32 -0.99 4.48
CA LEU A 79 17.30 -2.44 4.69
C LEU A 79 18.15 -3.10 3.61
N ARG A 80 19.24 -3.75 4.00
CA ARG A 80 20.10 -4.53 3.11
C ARG A 80 19.89 -6.01 3.37
N LEU A 81 19.45 -6.74 2.35
CA LEU A 81 19.09 -8.15 2.41
C LEU A 81 20.09 -8.98 1.60
N VAL A 82 20.55 -10.07 2.21
CA VAL A 82 21.35 -11.11 1.58
C VAL A 82 20.66 -12.44 1.86
N THR A 83 20.29 -13.16 0.82
CA THR A 83 19.63 -14.47 0.94
C THR A 83 20.07 -15.40 -0.18
N SER A 84 19.73 -16.68 -0.06
CA SER A 84 19.84 -17.65 -1.15
C SER A 84 19.14 -17.15 -2.42
N ASP A 85 19.75 -17.44 -3.57
CA ASP A 85 19.19 -17.11 -4.89
C ASP A 85 18.62 -18.37 -5.55
N LEU A 86 17.29 -18.49 -5.54
CA LEU A 86 16.60 -19.63 -6.17
C LEU A 86 16.92 -19.75 -7.66
N GLN A 87 17.07 -18.63 -8.38
CA GLN A 87 17.40 -18.67 -9.81
C GLN A 87 18.79 -19.28 -10.00
N ALA A 88 19.79 -18.83 -9.23
CA ALA A 88 21.14 -19.39 -9.29
C ALA A 88 21.18 -20.90 -8.94
N LEU A 89 20.37 -21.34 -7.96
CA LEU A 89 20.24 -22.76 -7.61
C LEU A 89 19.67 -23.60 -8.76
N VAL A 90 18.67 -23.08 -9.46
CA VAL A 90 18.07 -23.75 -10.63
C VAL A 90 19.05 -23.74 -11.80
N GLU A 91 19.74 -22.65 -12.04
CA GLU A 91 20.76 -22.54 -13.09
C GLU A 91 21.93 -23.51 -12.86
N ASP A 92 22.41 -23.68 -11.62
CA ASP A 92 23.42 -24.71 -11.29
C ASP A 92 22.90 -26.12 -11.61
N TYR A 93 21.65 -26.40 -11.25
CA TYR A 93 21.02 -27.68 -11.54
C TYR A 93 20.93 -27.96 -13.05
N VAL A 94 20.50 -26.97 -13.84
CA VAL A 94 20.36 -27.11 -15.30
C VAL A 94 21.71 -27.18 -16.00
N ALA A 95 22.71 -26.42 -15.55
CA ALA A 95 24.03 -26.36 -16.16
C ALA A 95 24.86 -27.65 -15.98
N ASP A 96 24.45 -28.54 -15.07
CA ASP A 96 25.06 -29.85 -14.81
C ASP A 96 26.59 -29.79 -14.58
N ARG A 97 27.04 -28.71 -13.94
CA ARG A 97 28.46 -28.49 -13.65
C ARG A 97 28.91 -29.40 -12.52
N VAL A 98 30.16 -29.86 -12.58
CA VAL A 98 30.83 -30.49 -11.43
C VAL A 98 31.09 -29.39 -10.42
N HIS A 99 30.55 -29.52 -9.20
CA HIS A 99 30.73 -28.52 -8.17
C HIS A 99 32.18 -28.53 -7.68
N PRO A 100 32.92 -27.41 -7.75
CA PRO A 100 34.34 -27.36 -7.49
C PRO A 100 34.69 -27.73 -6.03
N GLU A 101 33.81 -27.42 -5.08
CA GLU A 101 34.04 -27.66 -3.65
C GLU A 101 33.52 -29.01 -3.15
N THR A 102 32.69 -29.72 -3.93
CA THR A 102 32.10 -31.01 -3.53
C THR A 102 32.09 -32.02 -4.69
N PRO A 103 33.27 -32.47 -5.13
CA PRO A 103 33.37 -33.48 -6.19
C PRO A 103 32.68 -34.78 -5.75
N GLY A 104 31.84 -35.35 -6.62
CA GLY A 104 31.09 -36.59 -6.36
C GLY A 104 29.61 -36.40 -6.00
N ILE A 105 29.17 -35.16 -5.71
CA ILE A 105 27.76 -34.85 -5.47
C ILE A 105 27.09 -34.43 -6.79
N GLY A 106 26.14 -35.24 -7.26
CA GLY A 106 25.37 -34.96 -8.47
C GLY A 106 24.42 -33.76 -8.32
N ARG A 107 24.02 -33.14 -9.44
CA ARG A 107 23.16 -31.94 -9.47
C ARG A 107 21.87 -32.06 -8.63
N GLY A 108 21.22 -33.22 -8.66
CA GLY A 108 19.98 -33.45 -7.91
C GLY A 108 20.19 -33.49 -6.40
N GLU A 109 21.32 -34.03 -5.95
CA GLU A 109 21.66 -34.01 -4.52
C GLU A 109 22.02 -32.61 -4.05
N ARG A 110 22.73 -31.80 -4.86
CA ARG A 110 23.02 -30.40 -4.54
C ARG A 110 21.75 -29.57 -4.36
N LEU A 111 20.81 -29.66 -5.31
CA LEU A 111 19.53 -28.96 -5.22
C LEU A 111 18.74 -29.38 -3.98
N ASN A 112 18.63 -30.68 -3.71
CA ASN A 112 17.92 -31.18 -2.53
C ASN A 112 18.57 -30.73 -1.22
N ARG A 113 19.90 -30.68 -1.14
CA ARG A 113 20.60 -30.18 0.06
C ARG A 113 20.32 -28.70 0.28
N ALA A 114 20.42 -27.87 -0.75
CA ALA A 114 20.11 -26.45 -0.67
C ALA A 114 18.66 -26.21 -0.20
N LEU A 115 17.68 -26.87 -0.82
CA LEU A 115 16.27 -26.69 -0.46
C LEU A 115 15.92 -27.23 0.94
N ARG A 116 16.57 -28.29 1.43
CA ARG A 116 16.32 -28.84 2.78
C ARG A 116 16.95 -28.05 3.91
N GLN A 117 17.96 -27.24 3.62
CA GLN A 117 18.60 -26.36 4.61
C GLN A 117 17.80 -25.08 4.85
N HIS A 118 16.80 -24.80 4.00
CA HIS A 118 16.00 -23.59 4.05
C HIS A 118 14.53 -23.92 4.35
N ALA A 119 13.90 -23.11 5.19
CA ALA A 119 12.45 -23.16 5.39
C ALA A 119 11.71 -22.52 4.20
N TRP A 120 12.35 -21.54 3.55
CA TRP A 120 11.88 -20.92 2.32
C TRP A 120 13.07 -20.43 1.48
N THR A 121 12.98 -20.53 0.16
CA THR A 121 14.00 -19.99 -0.76
C THR A 121 13.38 -18.87 -1.57
N TRP A 122 14.04 -17.72 -1.61
CA TRP A 122 13.57 -16.54 -2.31
C TRP A 122 14.26 -16.41 -3.67
N ASP A 123 13.55 -15.83 -4.63
CA ASP A 123 14.18 -15.20 -5.80
C ASP A 123 14.10 -13.67 -5.66
N ARG A 124 14.82 -12.98 -6.55
CA ARG A 124 14.89 -11.51 -6.59
C ARG A 124 13.52 -10.88 -6.76
N ASP A 125 12.69 -11.41 -7.65
CA ASP A 125 11.43 -10.81 -8.05
C ASP A 125 10.37 -10.96 -6.96
N ASP A 126 10.25 -12.14 -6.36
CA ASP A 126 9.33 -12.41 -5.26
C ASP A 126 9.68 -11.60 -4.01
N LEU A 127 10.97 -11.53 -3.64
CA LEU A 127 11.40 -10.76 -2.48
C LEU A 127 11.22 -9.24 -2.71
N THR A 128 11.51 -8.75 -3.93
CA THR A 128 11.26 -7.36 -4.30
C THR A 128 9.77 -7.03 -4.22
N ARG A 129 8.91 -7.91 -4.74
CA ARG A 129 7.46 -7.75 -4.70
C ARG A 129 6.93 -7.72 -3.26
N VAL A 130 7.41 -8.60 -2.39
CA VAL A 130 7.03 -8.61 -0.96
C VAL A 130 7.51 -7.35 -0.26
N CYS A 131 8.75 -6.90 -0.50
CA CYS A 131 9.26 -5.65 0.08
C CYS A 131 8.44 -4.42 -0.36
N LYS A 132 8.08 -4.35 -1.65
CA LYS A 132 7.16 -3.31 -2.16
C LYS A 132 5.78 -3.38 -1.51
N MET A 133 5.22 -4.59 -1.35
CA MET A 133 3.92 -4.81 -0.70
C MET A 133 3.89 -4.26 0.72
N VAL A 134 4.96 -4.46 1.50
CA VAL A 134 5.05 -3.93 2.86
C VAL A 134 5.42 -2.44 2.90
N GLY A 135 5.67 -1.79 1.77
CA GLY A 135 5.94 -0.36 1.67
C GLY A 135 7.41 0.03 1.83
N LEU A 136 8.32 -0.85 1.43
CA LEU A 136 9.74 -0.56 1.21
C LEU A 136 10.00 -0.27 -0.26
N VAL A 137 10.89 0.69 -0.56
CA VAL A 137 11.22 1.11 -1.93
C VAL A 137 12.57 0.50 -2.33
N PRO A 138 12.69 -0.22 -3.46
CA PRO A 138 13.97 -0.78 -3.89
C PRO A 138 14.98 0.32 -4.22
N VAL A 139 16.26 0.04 -3.98
CA VAL A 139 17.39 0.89 -4.39
C VAL A 139 18.07 0.26 -5.60
N ASP A 140 18.10 1.01 -6.71
CA ASP A 140 18.67 0.53 -7.98
C ASP A 140 20.20 0.50 -7.98
N GLY A 141 20.78 -0.32 -8.86
CA GLY A 141 22.24 -0.37 -9.09
C GLY A 141 23.05 -1.00 -7.96
N ILE A 142 22.39 -1.70 -7.03
CA ILE A 142 23.03 -2.31 -5.87
C ILE A 142 23.68 -3.65 -6.24
N VAL A 143 24.94 -3.80 -5.85
CA VAL A 143 25.76 -5.01 -6.03
C VAL A 143 26.42 -5.39 -4.71
N ALA A 144 26.94 -6.62 -4.62
CA ALA A 144 27.70 -7.08 -3.47
C ALA A 144 28.86 -6.10 -3.14
N GLY A 145 29.07 -5.85 -1.86
CA GLY A 145 30.09 -4.92 -1.37
C GLY A 145 29.74 -3.43 -1.48
N HIS A 146 28.73 -3.03 -2.26
CA HIS A 146 28.35 -1.63 -2.45
C HIS A 146 26.93 -1.35 -1.95
N SER A 147 26.82 -0.39 -1.02
CA SER A 147 25.55 0.05 -0.42
C SER A 147 25.39 1.56 -0.54
N SER A 148 24.14 2.03 -0.57
CA SER A 148 23.84 3.46 -0.43
C SER A 148 24.03 3.99 1.01
N ASP A 149 24.16 3.08 1.99
CA ASP A 149 24.55 3.41 3.37
C ASP A 149 25.99 2.94 3.62
N ALA A 150 26.86 3.87 4.03
CA ALA A 150 28.28 3.60 4.26
C ALA A 150 28.54 2.53 5.34
N ASN A 151 27.61 2.33 6.29
CA ASN A 151 27.74 1.32 7.34
C ASN A 151 27.28 -0.08 6.87
N LEU A 152 26.60 -0.18 5.73
CA LEU A 152 26.07 -1.44 5.20
C LEU A 152 26.89 -2.00 4.02
N GLY A 153 27.88 -1.25 3.53
CA GLY A 153 28.80 -1.68 2.46
C GLY A 153 29.85 -2.68 2.94
N GLY A 154 30.28 -3.58 2.06
CA GLY A 154 31.35 -4.56 2.32
C GLY A 154 31.02 -5.62 3.37
N LEU A 155 29.77 -5.73 3.81
CA LEU A 155 29.38 -6.66 4.87
C LEU A 155 29.20 -8.09 4.36
N GLU A 156 28.90 -8.30 3.08
CA GLU A 156 28.66 -9.63 2.54
C GLU A 156 29.94 -10.42 2.35
N SER A 157 29.92 -11.70 2.74
CA SER A 157 30.94 -12.65 2.28
C SER A 157 30.79 -12.87 0.77
N ALA A 158 31.91 -12.91 0.05
CA ALA A 158 31.98 -13.22 -1.38
C ALA A 158 31.59 -14.69 -1.68
N ALA A 159 30.32 -15.03 -1.55
CA ALA A 159 29.81 -16.36 -1.86
C ALA A 159 28.93 -16.31 -3.11
N ALA A 160 29.26 -17.13 -4.10
CA ALA A 160 28.44 -17.35 -5.29
C ALA A 160 27.05 -17.88 -4.91
N GLY A 161 26.03 -17.58 -5.71
CA GLY A 161 24.66 -18.09 -5.52
C GLY A 161 23.82 -17.36 -4.47
N ARG A 162 24.13 -16.08 -4.20
CA ARG A 162 23.35 -15.22 -3.30
C ARG A 162 22.79 -14.01 -4.03
N VAL A 163 21.60 -13.60 -3.62
CA VAL A 163 21.00 -12.35 -4.06
C VAL A 163 21.27 -11.28 -3.00
N VAL A 164 21.72 -10.12 -3.45
CA VAL A 164 21.88 -8.92 -2.64
C VAL A 164 20.86 -7.89 -3.12
N LEU A 165 20.02 -7.44 -2.20
CA LEU A 165 19.00 -6.43 -2.43
C LEU A 165 19.12 -5.35 -1.37
N GLU A 166 18.72 -4.14 -1.73
CA GLU A 166 18.64 -3.04 -0.79
C GLU A 166 17.34 -2.29 -1.02
N PHE A 167 16.73 -1.90 0.09
CA PHE A 167 15.48 -1.17 0.12
C PHE A 167 15.58 -0.01 1.10
N ARG A 168 14.73 0.99 0.91
CA ARG A 168 14.64 2.16 1.77
C ARG A 168 13.22 2.29 2.32
N LYS A 169 13.09 2.71 3.58
CA LYS A 169 11.82 3.20 4.10
C LYS A 169 11.55 4.60 3.53
N PRO A 170 10.43 4.83 2.82
CA PRO A 170 10.17 6.13 2.21
C PRO A 170 10.01 7.24 3.26
N GLN A 171 10.44 8.45 2.92
CA GLN A 171 10.14 9.64 3.69
C GLN A 171 8.78 10.18 3.27
N ARG A 172 7.73 9.84 4.04
CA ARG A 172 6.34 10.18 3.70
C ARG A 172 5.80 11.44 4.37
N GLN A 173 6.46 11.96 5.40
CA GLN A 173 5.98 13.17 6.05
C GLN A 173 6.20 14.36 5.11
N LEU A 174 5.11 15.06 4.79
CA LEU A 174 5.12 16.23 3.93
C LEU A 174 5.77 17.41 4.69
N ALA A 175 6.67 18.14 4.03
CA ALA A 175 7.27 19.33 4.62
C ALA A 175 6.21 20.41 4.89
N ALA A 176 6.43 21.24 5.90
CA ALA A 176 5.45 22.23 6.36
C ALA A 176 5.10 23.28 5.29
N ASP A 177 6.06 23.64 4.44
CA ASP A 177 5.96 24.61 3.35
C ASP A 177 5.65 23.96 1.99
N ALA A 178 5.52 22.63 1.94
CA ALA A 178 5.22 21.94 0.70
C ALA A 178 3.74 22.11 0.32
N GLU A 179 3.54 22.52 -0.94
CA GLU A 179 2.25 22.63 -1.61
C GLU A 179 2.21 21.67 -2.80
N PRO A 180 2.12 20.35 -2.59
CA PRO A 180 2.07 19.36 -3.66
C PRO A 180 0.76 19.48 -4.47
N LEU A 181 0.81 19.14 -5.75
CA LEU A 181 -0.40 19.09 -6.58
C LEU A 181 -1.31 17.94 -6.10
N VAL A 182 -2.58 18.25 -5.86
CA VAL A 182 -3.63 17.26 -5.56
C VAL A 182 -4.51 17.11 -6.80
N SER A 183 -4.65 15.89 -7.32
CA SER A 183 -5.64 15.56 -8.34
C SER A 183 -6.95 15.17 -7.67
N ILE A 184 -7.97 16.02 -7.80
CA ILE A 184 -9.35 15.62 -7.53
C ILE A 184 -9.85 14.88 -8.77
N VAL A 185 -9.96 13.56 -8.68
CA VAL A 185 -10.32 12.70 -9.81
C VAL A 185 -11.77 12.23 -9.70
N MET A 186 -12.51 12.37 -10.80
CA MET A 186 -13.95 12.16 -10.86
C MET A 186 -14.30 11.11 -11.91
N PRO A 187 -14.41 9.82 -11.54
CA PRO A 187 -15.00 8.82 -12.42
C PRO A 187 -16.50 9.11 -12.52
N THR A 188 -16.94 9.53 -13.71
CA THR A 188 -18.25 10.14 -13.93
C THR A 188 -19.05 9.37 -14.98
N TYR A 189 -20.31 9.07 -14.69
CA TYR A 189 -21.23 8.36 -15.58
C TYR A 189 -22.57 9.10 -15.74
N ARG A 190 -23.04 9.81 -14.70
CA ARG A 190 -24.31 10.52 -14.69
C ARG A 190 -24.14 12.02 -14.57
N THR A 191 -25.18 12.74 -14.97
CA THR A 191 -25.20 14.21 -14.96
C THR A 191 -26.07 14.80 -13.86
N GLU A 192 -26.96 14.03 -13.22
CA GLU A 192 -28.00 14.58 -12.32
C GLU A 192 -27.40 15.43 -11.18
N HIS A 193 -26.25 15.02 -10.65
CA HIS A 193 -25.58 15.65 -9.52
C HIS A 193 -24.21 16.24 -9.86
N LEU A 194 -23.77 16.10 -11.12
CA LEU A 194 -22.42 16.46 -11.55
C LEU A 194 -22.09 17.94 -11.31
N HIS A 195 -23.06 18.84 -11.52
CA HIS A 195 -22.86 20.27 -11.23
C HIS A 195 -22.47 20.51 -9.77
N GLN A 196 -23.15 19.87 -8.82
CA GLN A 196 -22.87 20.02 -7.39
C GLN A 196 -21.51 19.41 -7.02
N ALA A 197 -21.19 18.25 -7.59
CA ALA A 197 -19.90 17.60 -7.39
C ALA A 197 -18.75 18.47 -7.91
N LEU A 198 -18.83 18.96 -9.16
CA LEU A 198 -17.85 19.85 -9.78
C LEU A 198 -17.64 21.13 -8.96
N GLU A 199 -18.74 21.77 -8.54
CA GLU A 199 -18.65 22.97 -7.70
C GLU A 199 -17.96 22.70 -6.36
N SER A 200 -18.22 21.54 -5.73
CA SER A 200 -17.54 21.16 -4.50
C SER A 200 -16.03 20.92 -4.68
N ALA A 201 -15.62 20.37 -5.83
CA ALA A 201 -14.21 20.16 -6.18
C ALA A 201 -13.49 21.48 -6.51
N LEU A 202 -14.12 22.38 -7.26
CA LEU A 202 -13.49 23.62 -7.71
C LEU A 202 -13.38 24.67 -6.59
N ASN A 203 -14.29 24.64 -5.62
CA ASN A 203 -14.36 25.62 -4.54
C ASN A 203 -13.44 25.33 -3.33
N GLN A 204 -12.58 24.31 -3.40
CA GLN A 204 -11.66 23.96 -2.30
C GLN A 204 -10.79 25.15 -1.84
N THR A 205 -10.55 25.24 -0.53
CA THR A 205 -9.67 26.25 0.07
C THR A 205 -8.22 26.06 -0.37
N TYR A 206 -7.76 24.81 -0.48
CA TYR A 206 -6.47 24.46 -1.06
C TYR A 206 -6.45 24.71 -2.58
N ARG A 207 -5.49 25.51 -3.06
CA ARG A 207 -5.52 26.03 -4.43
C ARG A 207 -4.71 25.23 -5.44
N ASN A 208 -3.66 24.54 -5.02
CA ASN A 208 -2.81 23.74 -5.91
C ASN A 208 -3.46 22.39 -6.25
N ILE A 209 -4.58 22.46 -6.96
CA ILE A 209 -5.37 21.31 -7.38
C ILE A 209 -5.49 21.26 -8.90
N GLU A 210 -5.68 20.05 -9.42
CA GLU A 210 -6.37 19.83 -10.69
C GLU A 210 -7.67 19.07 -10.42
N VAL A 211 -8.69 19.31 -11.25
CA VAL A 211 -9.93 18.52 -11.24
C VAL A 211 -9.97 17.75 -12.55
N LEU A 212 -9.99 16.43 -12.48
CA LEU A 212 -9.98 15.55 -13.64
C LEU A 212 -11.29 14.78 -13.70
N VAL A 213 -12.09 15.02 -14.73
CA VAL A 213 -13.29 14.25 -15.03
C VAL A 213 -12.95 13.16 -16.05
N CYS A 214 -13.19 11.90 -15.67
CA CYS A 214 -13.11 10.76 -16.58
C CYS A 214 -14.52 10.25 -16.88
N ASP A 215 -14.91 10.30 -18.15
CA ASP A 215 -16.29 10.18 -18.60
C ASP A 215 -16.61 8.79 -19.19
N ASP A 216 -17.53 8.08 -18.53
CA ASP A 216 -18.13 6.80 -18.93
C ASP A 216 -19.57 6.95 -19.50
N CYS A 217 -20.11 8.16 -19.55
CA CYS A 217 -21.45 8.39 -20.07
C CYS A 217 -21.52 7.99 -21.55
N PRO A 218 -22.55 7.25 -22.00
CA PRO A 218 -22.70 6.90 -23.41
C PRO A 218 -22.98 8.10 -24.34
N SER A 219 -23.23 9.29 -23.77
CA SER A 219 -23.56 10.51 -24.50
C SER A 219 -22.52 11.61 -24.25
N ASP A 220 -22.63 12.72 -24.98
CA ASP A 220 -21.76 13.89 -24.83
C ASP A 220 -22.22 14.86 -23.74
N ALA A 221 -23.16 14.44 -22.88
CA ALA A 221 -23.74 15.32 -21.87
C ALA A 221 -22.72 15.76 -20.81
N ILE A 222 -21.87 14.84 -20.33
CA ILE A 222 -20.80 15.16 -19.37
C ILE A 222 -19.76 16.07 -20.03
N GLU A 223 -19.31 15.72 -21.24
CA GLU A 223 -18.37 16.56 -22.02
C GLU A 223 -18.86 18.01 -22.16
N THR A 224 -20.14 18.18 -22.48
CA THR A 224 -20.77 19.50 -22.61
C THR A 224 -20.73 20.26 -21.28
N ILE A 225 -21.13 19.63 -20.17
CA ILE A 225 -21.10 20.23 -18.84
C ILE A 225 -19.67 20.64 -18.47
N VAL A 226 -18.71 19.73 -18.62
CA VAL A 226 -17.31 19.98 -18.25
C VAL A 226 -16.70 21.07 -19.11
N ALA A 227 -16.99 21.12 -20.41
CA ALA A 227 -16.54 22.18 -21.29
C ALA A 227 -17.04 23.56 -20.84
N ASP A 228 -18.27 23.68 -20.35
CA ASP A 228 -18.81 24.94 -19.85
C ASP A 228 -18.07 25.45 -18.61
N TYR A 229 -17.73 24.57 -17.65
CA TYR A 229 -16.92 24.95 -16.48
C TYR A 229 -15.47 25.25 -16.87
N ALA A 230 -14.87 24.46 -17.77
CA ALA A 230 -13.47 24.59 -18.17
C ALA A 230 -13.17 25.93 -18.89
N ARG A 231 -14.20 26.60 -19.43
CA ARG A 231 -14.08 27.96 -19.97
C ARG A 231 -13.71 28.99 -18.92
N PHE A 232 -14.04 28.73 -17.65
CA PHE A 232 -13.83 29.65 -16.53
C PHE A 232 -12.79 29.17 -15.53
N ASP A 233 -12.52 27.87 -15.46
CA ASP A 233 -11.52 27.30 -14.57
C ASP A 233 -10.52 26.39 -15.32
N PRO A 234 -9.26 26.85 -15.53
CA PRO A 234 -8.25 26.10 -16.27
C PRO A 234 -7.72 24.87 -15.51
N ARG A 235 -8.09 24.70 -14.23
CA ARG A 235 -7.72 23.51 -13.44
C ARG A 235 -8.54 22.29 -13.81
N LEU A 236 -9.67 22.47 -14.50
CA LEU A 236 -10.57 21.40 -14.92
C LEU A 236 -10.08 20.74 -16.21
N ARG A 237 -9.97 19.41 -16.18
CA ARG A 237 -9.56 18.56 -17.30
C ARG A 237 -10.61 17.50 -17.55
N TYR A 238 -10.81 17.18 -18.82
CA TYR A 238 -11.75 16.16 -19.29
C TYR A 238 -11.00 15.05 -20.03
N VAL A 239 -11.39 13.81 -19.79
CA VAL A 239 -10.91 12.63 -20.53
C VAL A 239 -12.10 11.68 -20.76
N ARG A 240 -12.39 11.37 -22.03
CA ARG A 240 -13.33 10.30 -22.37
C ARG A 240 -12.70 8.93 -22.11
N ASN A 241 -13.42 8.02 -21.46
CA ASN A 241 -12.95 6.65 -21.30
C ASN A 241 -13.11 5.85 -22.60
N PRO A 242 -12.01 5.37 -23.24
CA PRO A 242 -12.11 4.54 -24.44
C PRO A 242 -12.71 3.15 -24.16
N ASP A 243 -12.75 2.76 -22.88
CA ASP A 243 -13.26 1.47 -22.40
C ASP A 243 -14.63 1.60 -21.72
N ALA A 244 -15.33 2.73 -21.90
CA ALA A 244 -16.65 2.98 -21.33
C ALA A 244 -17.62 1.81 -21.61
N GLY A 245 -18.32 1.37 -20.56
CA GLY A 245 -19.30 0.27 -20.63
C GLY A 245 -18.71 -1.15 -20.69
N LYS A 246 -17.38 -1.32 -20.64
CA LYS A 246 -16.74 -2.66 -20.56
C LYS A 246 -16.79 -3.29 -19.18
N ASP A 247 -17.00 -2.49 -18.13
CA ASP A 247 -17.19 -2.96 -16.76
C ASP A 247 -18.17 -2.08 -15.97
N ILE A 248 -18.25 -2.28 -14.65
CA ILE A 248 -19.13 -1.53 -13.74
C ILE A 248 -18.48 -0.25 -13.17
N GLY A 249 -17.51 0.35 -13.89
CA GLY A 249 -16.87 1.62 -13.56
C GLY A 249 -15.47 1.52 -12.97
N ARG A 250 -14.90 0.31 -12.82
CA ARG A 250 -13.52 0.13 -12.31
C ARG A 250 -12.51 0.64 -13.34
N LEU A 251 -12.69 0.39 -14.63
CA LEU A 251 -11.78 0.91 -15.67
C LEU A 251 -11.75 2.44 -15.69
N ASN A 252 -12.86 3.11 -15.37
CA ASN A 252 -12.88 4.57 -15.25
C ASN A 252 -12.08 5.09 -14.06
N HIS A 253 -12.18 4.42 -12.90
CA HIS A 253 -11.32 4.70 -11.74
C HIS A 253 -9.83 4.45 -12.05
N VAL A 254 -9.51 3.41 -12.83
CA VAL A 254 -8.13 3.15 -13.32
C VAL A 254 -7.66 4.27 -14.24
N LEU A 255 -8.51 4.71 -15.17
CA LEU A 255 -8.21 5.83 -16.05
C LEU A 255 -7.94 7.12 -15.25
N CYS A 256 -8.74 7.41 -14.22
CA CYS A 256 -8.50 8.51 -13.29
C CYS A 256 -7.08 8.46 -12.70
N MET A 257 -6.67 7.31 -12.16
CA MET A 257 -5.33 7.14 -11.58
C MET A 257 -4.20 7.33 -12.61
N GLN A 258 -4.40 6.84 -13.84
CA GLN A 258 -3.42 6.93 -14.92
C GLN A 258 -3.26 8.36 -15.46
N GLN A 259 -4.35 9.14 -15.49
CA GLN A 259 -4.39 10.48 -16.09
C GLN A 259 -4.14 11.62 -15.08
N ALA A 260 -4.18 11.30 -13.78
CA ALA A 260 -3.83 12.19 -12.69
C ALA A 260 -2.35 12.59 -12.73
N ARG A 261 -2.09 13.89 -12.54
CA ARG A 261 -0.74 14.50 -12.50
C ARG A 261 -0.29 14.85 -11.09
N GLY A 262 -1.21 14.87 -10.14
CA GLY A 262 -0.96 15.16 -8.74
C GLY A 262 -0.15 14.07 -8.05
N GLU A 263 0.66 14.51 -7.09
CA GLU A 263 1.35 13.62 -6.15
C GLU A 263 0.33 12.91 -5.25
N TYR A 264 -0.77 13.59 -4.95
CA TYR A 264 -1.88 13.09 -4.16
C TYR A 264 -3.14 12.95 -4.99
N ILE A 265 -3.91 11.92 -4.66
CA ILE A 265 -5.17 11.59 -5.29
C ILE A 265 -6.29 11.78 -4.27
N LYS A 266 -7.33 12.49 -4.69
CA LYS A 266 -8.60 12.63 -3.98
C LYS A 266 -9.72 12.24 -4.94
N PHE A 267 -10.37 11.11 -4.71
CA PHE A 267 -11.54 10.76 -5.53
C PHE A 267 -12.72 11.65 -5.16
N LEU A 268 -13.62 11.82 -6.13
CA LEU A 268 -14.96 12.38 -5.94
C LEU A 268 -15.90 11.72 -6.94
N ASN A 269 -16.82 10.89 -6.46
CA ASN A 269 -17.89 10.35 -7.30
C ASN A 269 -18.83 11.48 -7.77
N ASP A 270 -19.50 11.25 -8.89
CA ASP A 270 -20.34 12.23 -9.57
C ASP A 270 -21.64 12.61 -8.83
N ASP A 271 -21.99 11.85 -7.79
CA ASP A 271 -23.14 12.05 -6.90
C ASP A 271 -22.77 12.53 -5.48
N ASP A 272 -21.49 12.52 -5.13
CA ASP A 272 -20.97 12.91 -3.82
C ASP A 272 -20.58 14.40 -3.76
N LEU A 273 -20.32 14.92 -2.55
CA LEU A 273 -19.86 16.30 -2.34
C LEU A 273 -18.65 16.34 -1.40
N LEU A 274 -17.73 17.28 -1.65
CA LEU A 274 -16.64 17.61 -0.72
C LEU A 274 -16.97 18.85 0.12
N ASP A 275 -16.58 18.84 1.40
CA ASP A 275 -16.51 20.06 2.20
C ASP A 275 -15.44 21.01 1.62
N ILE A 276 -15.63 22.32 1.79
CA ILE A 276 -14.74 23.33 1.22
C ILE A 276 -13.30 23.20 1.74
N GLU A 277 -13.09 22.68 2.95
CA GLU A 277 -11.78 22.47 3.57
C GLU A 277 -11.26 21.03 3.40
N CYS A 278 -11.93 20.18 2.61
CA CYS A 278 -11.64 18.75 2.54
C CYS A 278 -10.20 18.45 2.13
N VAL A 279 -9.75 19.01 1.01
CA VAL A 279 -8.39 18.79 0.50
C VAL A 279 -7.35 19.34 1.47
N GLU A 280 -7.56 20.55 2.00
CA GLU A 280 -6.63 21.19 2.92
C GLU A 280 -6.43 20.38 4.21
N ARG A 281 -7.54 19.91 4.81
CA ARG A 281 -7.50 19.13 6.06
C ARG A 281 -6.91 17.74 5.87
N LEU A 282 -7.30 17.02 4.81
CA LEU A 282 -6.74 15.70 4.53
C LEU A 282 -5.25 15.80 4.20
N LEU A 283 -4.83 16.77 3.39
CA LEU A 283 -3.42 16.99 3.08
C LEU A 283 -2.61 17.38 4.33
N GLY A 284 -3.21 18.17 5.22
CA GLY A 284 -2.62 18.54 6.52
C GLY A 284 -2.19 17.31 7.35
N THR A 285 -2.96 16.22 7.29
CA THR A 285 -2.59 14.99 8.02
C THR A 285 -1.25 14.41 7.57
N PHE A 286 -0.88 14.55 6.29
CA PHE A 286 0.42 14.07 5.78
C PHE A 286 1.60 14.93 6.25
N ARG A 287 1.34 16.16 6.73
CA ARG A 287 2.33 17.02 7.39
C ARG A 287 2.46 16.66 8.87
N ASP A 288 1.31 16.47 9.52
CA ASP A 288 1.24 16.36 10.98
C ASP A 288 1.60 14.97 11.50
N TYR A 289 1.36 13.93 10.69
CA TYR A 289 1.57 12.54 11.10
C TYR A 289 2.67 11.86 10.25
N PRO A 290 3.63 11.19 10.90
CA PRO A 290 4.68 10.48 10.19
C PRO A 290 4.17 9.14 9.65
N ASP A 291 4.74 8.71 8.52
CA ASP A 291 4.55 7.37 7.95
C ASP A 291 3.09 6.97 7.66
N ILE A 292 2.27 7.94 7.26
CA ILE A 292 0.89 7.71 6.84
C ILE A 292 0.81 7.45 5.34
N THR A 293 -0.11 6.58 4.94
CA THR A 293 -0.41 6.23 3.55
C THR A 293 -1.84 6.58 3.15
N LEU A 294 -2.72 6.74 4.14
CA LEU A 294 -4.13 7.01 3.94
C LEU A 294 -4.61 8.11 4.91
N ALA A 295 -5.22 9.15 4.36
CA ALA A 295 -5.99 10.11 5.12
C ALA A 295 -7.47 9.93 4.77
N THR A 296 -8.33 9.91 5.79
CA THR A 296 -9.77 9.79 5.61
C THR A 296 -10.50 10.68 6.62
N SER A 297 -11.78 10.88 6.40
CA SER A 297 -12.65 11.62 7.30
C SER A 297 -13.98 10.92 7.45
N LYS A 298 -14.73 11.29 8.49
CA LYS A 298 -16.15 10.98 8.54
C LYS A 298 -16.85 11.44 7.25
N ARG A 299 -17.87 10.70 6.83
CA ARG A 299 -18.79 11.08 5.77
C ARG A 299 -20.16 11.41 6.34
N GLN A 300 -20.82 12.41 5.78
CA GLN A 300 -22.23 12.72 6.08
C GLN A 300 -23.11 12.05 5.03
N ARG A 301 -24.04 11.20 5.44
CA ARG A 301 -25.05 10.69 4.49
C ARG A 301 -26.00 11.82 4.09
N ILE A 302 -26.35 11.92 2.83
CA ILE A 302 -27.36 12.85 2.31
C ILE A 302 -28.36 12.12 1.42
N ASP A 303 -29.59 12.62 1.31
CA ASP A 303 -30.58 12.11 0.36
C ASP A 303 -30.37 12.68 -1.06
N GLY A 304 -31.25 12.29 -2.00
CA GLY A 304 -31.22 12.79 -3.38
C GLY A 304 -31.35 14.31 -3.53
N PHE A 305 -31.86 15.01 -2.52
CA PHE A 305 -31.99 16.47 -2.50
C PHE A 305 -30.86 17.16 -1.73
N GLY A 306 -29.96 16.39 -1.11
CA GLY A 306 -28.84 16.89 -0.32
C GLY A 306 -29.17 17.11 1.17
N ALA A 307 -30.33 16.67 1.65
CA ALA A 307 -30.67 16.77 3.06
C ALA A 307 -29.93 15.69 3.87
N PRO A 308 -29.42 16.02 5.08
CA PRO A 308 -28.65 15.07 5.88
C PRO A 308 -29.51 13.90 6.36
N LEU A 309 -28.93 12.69 6.30
CA LEU A 309 -29.50 11.45 6.82
C LEU A 309 -28.74 11.00 8.08
N ALA A 310 -29.44 10.25 8.93
CA ALA A 310 -28.83 9.66 10.14
C ALA A 310 -27.75 8.63 9.78
N ASP A 311 -26.79 8.44 10.68
CA ASP A 311 -25.75 7.43 10.52
C ASP A 311 -26.32 6.00 10.54
N ILE A 312 -25.67 5.12 9.78
CA ILE A 312 -25.75 3.66 9.93
C ILE A 312 -24.44 3.16 10.52
N PRO A 313 -24.33 1.89 10.98
CA PRO A 313 -23.07 1.37 11.54
C PRO A 313 -21.83 1.62 10.67
N ALA A 314 -21.97 1.54 9.34
CA ALA A 314 -20.85 1.78 8.41
C ALA A 314 -20.46 3.27 8.24
N THR A 315 -21.28 4.23 8.68
CA THR A 315 -20.99 5.68 8.55
C THR A 315 -20.66 6.34 9.89
N GLN A 316 -20.74 5.57 10.99
CA GLN A 316 -20.26 6.02 12.29
C GLN A 316 -18.72 6.12 12.28
N ALA A 317 -18.19 7.14 12.97
CA ALA A 317 -16.75 7.24 13.15
C ALA A 317 -16.26 6.07 14.03
N PRO A 318 -15.19 5.36 13.63
CA PRO A 318 -14.62 4.28 14.43
C PRO A 318 -13.84 4.79 15.66
N VAL A 319 -13.60 6.11 15.73
CA VAL A 319 -12.82 6.80 16.76
C VAL A 319 -13.57 8.04 17.25
N ALA A 320 -13.30 8.44 18.50
CA ALA A 320 -13.98 9.56 19.15
C ALA A 320 -13.36 10.94 18.85
N ALA A 321 -12.12 10.96 18.36
CA ALA A 321 -11.38 12.17 17.99
C ALA A 321 -10.45 11.86 16.81
N ASP A 322 -9.91 12.90 16.16
CA ASP A 322 -8.93 12.74 15.09
C ASP A 322 -7.79 11.84 15.54
N SER A 323 -7.61 10.70 14.87
CA SER A 323 -6.74 9.62 15.36
C SER A 323 -5.97 8.96 14.24
N MET A 324 -4.72 8.62 14.53
CA MET A 324 -3.95 7.69 13.70
C MET A 324 -4.30 6.25 14.10
N ILE A 325 -4.63 5.43 13.12
CA ILE A 325 -4.93 4.01 13.23
C ILE A 325 -3.81 3.25 12.53
N GLU A 326 -3.23 2.27 13.20
CA GLU A 326 -2.23 1.41 12.59
C GLU A 326 -2.82 0.62 11.41
N GLY A 327 -2.09 0.57 10.30
CA GLY A 327 -2.56 -0.03 9.05
C GLY A 327 -3.04 -1.46 9.22
N LEU A 328 -2.23 -2.35 9.82
CA LEU A 328 -2.62 -3.74 10.04
C LEU A 328 -3.84 -3.89 10.97
N SER A 329 -3.95 -3.05 12.00
CA SER A 329 -5.13 -3.02 12.87
C SER A 329 -6.38 -2.56 12.12
N MET A 330 -6.26 -1.54 11.27
CA MET A 330 -7.35 -1.08 10.41
C MET A 330 -7.80 -2.19 9.45
N GLY A 331 -6.86 -2.83 8.74
CA GLY A 331 -7.17 -3.92 7.81
C GLY A 331 -7.84 -5.10 8.53
N THR A 332 -7.35 -5.46 9.71
CA THR A 332 -7.95 -6.51 10.54
C THR A 332 -9.37 -6.13 10.98
N ALA A 333 -9.60 -4.88 11.41
CA ALA A 333 -10.93 -4.40 11.76
C ALA A 333 -11.91 -4.44 10.58
N LEU A 334 -11.47 -4.08 9.37
CA LEU A 334 -12.27 -4.21 8.14
C LEU A 334 -12.63 -5.66 7.87
N MET A 335 -11.68 -6.60 7.98
CA MET A 335 -11.93 -8.02 7.71
C MET A 335 -12.80 -8.71 8.76
N LEU A 336 -12.69 -8.32 10.04
CA LEU A 336 -13.50 -8.89 11.11
C LEU A 336 -14.93 -8.36 11.09
N SER A 337 -15.11 -7.06 10.86
CA SER A 337 -16.43 -6.44 10.83
C SER A 337 -17.17 -6.67 9.51
N GLN A 338 -16.44 -6.81 8.41
CA GLN A 338 -16.98 -6.74 7.04
C GLN A 338 -17.80 -5.46 6.80
N LEU A 339 -17.43 -4.37 7.49
CA LEU A 339 -18.04 -3.06 7.37
C LEU A 339 -17.02 -2.09 6.80
N ASN A 340 -17.36 -1.41 5.70
CA ASN A 340 -16.56 -0.31 5.20
C ASN A 340 -16.83 0.97 6.01
N PHE A 341 -16.20 1.05 7.19
CA PHE A 341 -16.28 2.21 8.08
C PHE A 341 -15.37 3.38 7.65
N ILE A 342 -14.44 3.13 6.74
CA ILE A 342 -13.61 4.19 6.12
C ILE A 342 -14.48 5.01 5.16
N GLY A 343 -15.21 4.31 4.28
CA GLY A 343 -16.14 4.90 3.32
C GLY A 343 -15.72 4.67 1.87
N GLU A 344 -16.46 5.26 0.97
CA GLU A 344 -16.23 5.26 -0.47
C GLU A 344 -14.96 6.05 -0.85
N PRO A 345 -14.44 5.93 -2.09
CA PRO A 345 -13.24 6.65 -2.52
C PRO A 345 -13.31 8.17 -2.28
N SER A 346 -14.52 8.77 -2.36
CA SER A 346 -14.75 10.19 -2.05
C SER A 346 -14.31 10.61 -0.64
N THR A 347 -14.18 9.69 0.31
CA THR A 347 -13.75 9.98 1.70
C THR A 347 -12.24 10.09 1.87
N VAL A 348 -11.45 9.53 0.96
CA VAL A 348 -10.02 9.30 1.20
C VAL A 348 -9.10 10.18 0.37
N MET A 349 -7.88 10.35 0.85
CA MET A 349 -6.75 10.90 0.11
C MET A 349 -5.51 10.03 0.35
N PHE A 350 -4.74 9.78 -0.70
CA PHE A 350 -3.49 9.02 -0.63
C PHE A 350 -2.50 9.47 -1.70
N ARG A 351 -1.24 9.05 -1.57
CA ARG A 351 -0.17 9.35 -2.53
C ARG A 351 -0.28 8.44 -3.75
N ARG A 352 -0.19 8.98 -4.95
CA ARG A 352 -0.31 8.20 -6.20
C ARG A 352 0.69 7.05 -6.26
N ASP A 353 1.94 7.33 -5.88
CA ASP A 353 3.05 6.38 -5.96
C ASP A 353 2.92 5.22 -4.94
N ASP A 354 2.12 5.40 -3.88
CA ASP A 354 1.80 4.31 -2.96
C ASP A 354 0.83 3.28 -3.58
N MET A 355 0.33 3.49 -4.80
CA MET A 355 -0.65 2.60 -5.44
C MET A 355 -0.34 2.22 -6.89
N ILE A 356 0.54 2.95 -7.58
CA ILE A 356 0.78 2.76 -9.03
C ILE A 356 1.33 1.38 -9.39
N ASP A 357 2.07 0.75 -8.48
CA ASP A 357 2.70 -0.57 -8.68
C ASP A 357 1.79 -1.74 -8.29
N VAL A 358 0.56 -1.50 -7.81
CA VAL A 358 -0.38 -2.58 -7.47
C VAL A 358 -0.91 -3.20 -8.76
N THR A 359 -0.77 -4.51 -8.88
CA THR A 359 -1.18 -5.27 -10.06
C THR A 359 -2.44 -6.10 -9.80
N PRO A 360 -3.29 -6.34 -10.84
CA PRO A 360 -3.27 -5.67 -12.15
C PRO A 360 -3.59 -4.16 -12.10
N ASP A 361 -4.22 -3.70 -11.02
CA ASP A 361 -4.42 -2.28 -10.73
C ASP A 361 -4.70 -2.06 -9.23
N PHE A 362 -4.73 -0.80 -8.77
CA PHE A 362 -4.89 -0.39 -7.37
C PHE A 362 -6.17 -0.86 -6.66
N MET A 363 -7.17 -1.35 -7.39
CA MET A 363 -8.37 -1.98 -6.84
C MET A 363 -8.26 -3.51 -6.79
N SER A 364 -7.04 -4.03 -6.72
CA SER A 364 -6.76 -5.47 -6.66
C SER A 364 -6.10 -5.84 -5.34
N VAL A 365 -6.35 -7.06 -4.88
CA VAL A 365 -5.62 -7.66 -3.77
C VAL A 365 -5.04 -8.98 -4.26
N ASP A 366 -3.76 -9.22 -3.98
CA ASP A 366 -3.07 -10.44 -4.41
C ASP A 366 -3.14 -10.73 -5.92
N GLN A 367 -3.02 -9.68 -6.75
CA GLN A 367 -3.20 -9.79 -8.21
C GLN A 367 -4.60 -10.25 -8.65
N GLN A 368 -5.57 -10.25 -7.74
CA GLN A 368 -6.97 -10.53 -8.03
C GLN A 368 -7.76 -9.22 -8.08
N PRO A 369 -8.39 -8.90 -9.22
CA PRO A 369 -9.30 -7.77 -9.31
C PRO A 369 -10.48 -7.91 -8.35
N ILE A 370 -10.75 -6.86 -7.58
CA ILE A 370 -11.91 -6.76 -6.70
C ILE A 370 -12.97 -5.89 -7.39
N ALA A 371 -14.01 -6.51 -7.95
CA ALA A 371 -15.04 -5.78 -8.70
C ALA A 371 -16.06 -5.07 -7.78
N TRP A 372 -16.30 -5.63 -6.59
CA TRP A 372 -17.21 -5.06 -5.59
C TRP A 372 -16.46 -4.84 -4.28
N ALA A 373 -16.75 -3.74 -3.59
CA ALA A 373 -15.93 -3.27 -2.46
C ALA A 373 -14.45 -3.05 -2.86
N SER A 374 -14.24 -2.55 -4.08
CA SER A 374 -12.92 -2.20 -4.61
C SER A 374 -12.22 -1.11 -3.80
N ASP A 375 -12.99 -0.24 -3.16
CA ASP A 375 -12.54 0.73 -2.17
C ASP A 375 -11.82 0.07 -0.98
N VAL A 376 -12.36 -1.03 -0.45
CA VAL A 376 -11.71 -1.79 0.62
C VAL A 376 -10.38 -2.38 0.15
N ALA A 377 -10.28 -2.83 -1.11
CA ALA A 377 -9.02 -3.29 -1.69
C ALA A 377 -7.95 -2.19 -1.70
N ILE A 378 -8.33 -0.94 -2.01
CA ILE A 378 -7.45 0.23 -1.92
C ILE A 378 -6.94 0.37 -0.48
N PHE A 379 -7.83 0.32 0.50
CA PHE A 379 -7.46 0.52 1.91
C PHE A 379 -6.54 -0.56 2.44
N LEU A 380 -6.74 -1.82 2.06
CA LEU A 380 -5.87 -2.92 2.47
C LEU A 380 -4.46 -2.80 1.89
N ASN A 381 -4.32 -2.38 0.63
CA ASN A 381 -2.99 -2.17 0.05
C ASN A 381 -2.24 -1.02 0.75
N LEU A 382 -2.92 0.06 1.10
CA LEU A 382 -2.32 1.18 1.84
C LEU A 382 -2.00 0.79 3.30
N ALA A 383 -2.85 -0.03 3.92
CA ALA A 383 -2.68 -0.53 5.28
C ALA A 383 -1.41 -1.39 5.47
N LEU A 384 -1.01 -2.13 4.43
CA LEU A 384 0.23 -2.91 4.46
C LEU A 384 1.47 -2.02 4.40
N ARG A 385 1.33 -0.80 3.89
CA ARG A 385 2.44 0.10 3.61
C ARG A 385 2.63 1.16 4.69
N GLY A 386 1.63 1.48 5.50
CA GLY A 386 1.70 2.58 6.47
C GLY A 386 0.42 2.75 7.27
N ASN A 387 0.33 3.85 8.01
CA ASN A 387 -0.78 4.14 8.90
C ASN A 387 -1.88 4.96 8.22
N THR A 388 -3.06 4.95 8.83
CA THR A 388 -4.21 5.74 8.41
C THR A 388 -4.50 6.84 9.42
N VAL A 389 -4.84 8.05 8.99
CA VAL A 389 -5.41 9.09 9.85
C VAL A 389 -6.89 9.22 9.55
N TYR A 390 -7.72 9.16 10.59
CA TYR A 390 -9.16 9.35 10.52
C TYR A 390 -9.55 10.66 11.19
N LEU A 391 -10.11 11.59 10.41
CA LEU A 391 -10.66 12.85 10.92
C LEU A 391 -12.16 12.69 11.25
N VAL A 392 -12.57 13.02 12.47
CA VAL A 392 -13.98 12.83 12.90
C VAL A 392 -14.93 13.89 12.36
N ARG A 393 -14.40 15.02 11.88
CA ARG A 393 -15.17 16.03 11.17
C ARG A 393 -15.62 15.48 9.81
N PRO A 394 -16.91 15.61 9.44
CA PRO A 394 -17.35 15.29 8.09
C PRO A 394 -16.67 16.19 7.05
N LEU A 395 -15.94 15.62 6.09
CA LEU A 395 -15.33 16.36 4.96
C LEU A 395 -15.81 15.89 3.59
N SER A 396 -16.70 14.90 3.55
CA SER A 396 -17.44 14.49 2.37
C SER A 396 -18.89 14.21 2.72
N SER A 397 -19.76 14.30 1.72
CA SER A 397 -21.15 13.89 1.81
C SER A 397 -21.42 12.78 0.81
N PHE A 398 -21.93 11.66 1.31
CA PHE A 398 -22.27 10.47 0.53
C PHE A 398 -23.76 10.45 0.23
N ARG A 399 -24.12 10.50 -1.06
CA ARG A 399 -25.52 10.56 -1.47
C ARG A 399 -26.16 9.19 -1.45
N ILE A 400 -27.44 9.13 -1.08
CA ILE A 400 -28.26 7.91 -1.15
C ILE A 400 -29.42 8.16 -2.12
N HIS A 401 -29.42 7.46 -3.24
CA HIS A 401 -30.48 7.55 -4.25
C HIS A 401 -30.72 6.20 -4.96
N GLY A 402 -31.85 6.08 -5.64
CA GLY A 402 -32.33 4.81 -6.22
C GLY A 402 -31.50 4.27 -7.39
N GLU A 403 -30.58 5.07 -7.93
CA GLU A 403 -29.81 4.74 -9.14
C GLU A 403 -28.38 4.29 -8.83
N GLN A 404 -28.00 4.24 -7.55
CA GLN A 404 -26.71 3.70 -7.15
C GLN A 404 -26.56 2.25 -7.62
N THR A 405 -25.38 1.89 -8.12
CA THR A 405 -25.05 0.57 -8.67
C THR A 405 -25.45 -0.56 -7.72
N GLN A 406 -25.22 -0.39 -6.42
CA GLN A 406 -25.60 -1.38 -5.39
C GLN A 406 -27.12 -1.60 -5.30
N VAL A 407 -27.92 -0.56 -5.52
CA VAL A 407 -29.40 -0.63 -5.51
C VAL A 407 -29.90 -1.29 -6.79
N VAL A 408 -29.33 -0.93 -7.94
CA VAL A 408 -29.76 -1.41 -9.26
C VAL A 408 -29.49 -2.91 -9.45
N PHE A 409 -28.35 -3.43 -8.99
CA PHE A 409 -27.95 -4.82 -9.22
C PHE A 409 -28.42 -5.82 -8.14
N GLY A 410 -29.06 -5.36 -7.07
CA GLY A 410 -29.81 -6.18 -6.11
C GLY A 410 -29.06 -7.42 -5.57
N ALA A 411 -29.63 -8.61 -5.77
CA ALA A 411 -29.09 -9.87 -5.23
C ALA A 411 -27.76 -10.32 -5.88
N ALA A 412 -27.54 -10.01 -7.16
CA ALA A 412 -26.29 -10.34 -7.85
C ALA A 412 -25.12 -9.54 -7.26
N ALA A 413 -25.34 -8.26 -6.95
CA ALA A 413 -24.38 -7.42 -6.22
C ALA A 413 -24.00 -8.01 -4.86
N GLN A 414 -24.98 -8.54 -4.11
CA GLN A 414 -24.73 -9.14 -2.79
C GLN A 414 -23.94 -10.46 -2.87
N GLY A 415 -24.13 -11.26 -3.93
CA GLY A 415 -23.36 -12.48 -4.16
C GLY A 415 -21.90 -12.18 -4.45
N GLU A 416 -21.65 -11.29 -5.41
CA GLU A 416 -20.29 -10.94 -5.82
C GLU A 416 -19.56 -10.11 -4.75
N SER A 417 -20.26 -9.23 -4.03
CA SER A 417 -19.69 -8.54 -2.87
C SER A 417 -19.20 -9.54 -1.82
N ARG A 418 -20.00 -10.55 -1.46
CA ARG A 418 -19.57 -11.61 -0.51
C ARG A 418 -18.34 -12.36 -0.99
N ARG A 419 -18.25 -12.67 -2.29
CA ARG A 419 -17.06 -13.28 -2.89
C ARG A 419 -15.84 -12.38 -2.77
N CYS A 420 -15.96 -11.09 -3.09
CA CYS A 420 -14.89 -10.11 -2.97
C CYS A 420 -14.37 -9.98 -1.53
N TRP A 421 -15.28 -9.87 -0.55
CA TRP A 421 -14.92 -9.91 0.87
C TRP A 421 -14.22 -11.22 1.27
N GLY A 422 -14.64 -12.35 0.70
CA GLY A 422 -13.96 -13.65 0.87
C GLY A 422 -12.52 -13.62 0.37
N ILE A 423 -12.27 -13.14 -0.85
CA ILE A 423 -10.92 -13.01 -1.43
C ILE A 423 -10.03 -12.15 -0.53
N MET A 424 -10.52 -10.98 -0.11
CA MET A 424 -9.77 -10.07 0.77
C MET A 424 -9.47 -10.70 2.14
N LYS A 425 -10.45 -11.41 2.73
CA LYS A 425 -10.28 -12.08 4.02
C LYS A 425 -9.30 -13.25 3.94
N ASP A 426 -9.37 -14.05 2.88
CA ASP A 426 -8.45 -15.16 2.65
C ASP A 426 -7.03 -14.64 2.45
N PHE A 427 -6.86 -13.57 1.67
CA PHE A 427 -5.57 -12.88 1.53
C PHE A 427 -5.03 -12.40 2.87
N TRP A 428 -5.86 -11.77 3.70
CA TRP A 428 -5.43 -11.21 4.99
C TRP A 428 -5.02 -12.31 5.98
N THR A 429 -5.84 -13.36 6.08
CA THR A 429 -5.66 -14.46 7.03
C THR A 429 -4.50 -15.37 6.62
N ARG A 430 -4.36 -15.70 5.33
CA ARG A 430 -3.30 -16.62 4.86
C ARG A 430 -1.88 -16.07 5.09
N HIS A 431 -1.73 -14.75 5.14
CA HIS A 431 -0.45 -14.08 5.45
C HIS A 431 -0.33 -13.72 6.93
N GLU A 432 -1.31 -14.09 7.75
CA GLU A 432 -1.32 -13.86 9.20
C GLU A 432 -1.24 -12.38 9.60
N PHE A 433 -1.85 -11.49 8.80
CA PHE A 433 -1.90 -10.05 9.08
C PHE A 433 -2.89 -9.71 10.20
N ASP A 434 -3.77 -10.63 10.57
CA ASP A 434 -4.71 -10.56 11.68
C ASP A 434 -4.09 -10.95 13.03
N LYS A 435 -2.91 -11.59 13.02
CA LYS A 435 -2.22 -12.00 14.25
C LYS A 435 -1.39 -10.85 14.82
N PRO A 436 -1.40 -10.64 16.15
CA PRO A 436 -0.60 -9.59 16.78
C PRO A 436 0.89 -9.78 16.48
N LEU A 437 1.62 -8.68 16.29
CA LEU A 437 3.08 -8.66 16.16
C LEU A 437 3.76 -8.66 17.52
#